data_AF-A0A3M1B6T8-F1
#
_entry.id   AF-A0A3M1B6T8-F1
#
_cell.length_a   1.000
_cell.length_b   1.000
_cell.length_c   1.000
_cell.angle_alpha   90.00
_cell.angle_beta   90.00
_cell.angle_gamma   90.00
#
_symmetry.space_group_name_H-M   'P 1'
#
loop_
_entity.id
_entity.type
_entity.pdbx_description
1 polymer ?
#
loop_
_entity_poly.entity_id
_entity_poly.type
_entity_poly.pdbx_seq_one_letter_code
_entity_poly.pdbx_strand_id
1 'polypeptide(L)'
;MYSPTFPKTMRKFLLLLPLLPLSLHWSGCCIRKEVDYSEIPEWIHKIPLDDKYTYAVGFAAPAVGGNMQMVIRRARDKAISKLAQIVSYRLYSNRKSWKYSGNWEKFVLSKEYREILTNAKINAQEVANWFDKDAKMGEKMYYVLMKIPLSNIKTSSK
;
A
#
# COMPACT_ATOMS: atom_id res chain seq x y z
N MET A 1 57.18 -71.92 3.74
CA MET A 1 56.55 -70.57 3.72
C MET A 1 55.79 -70.43 2.42
N TYR A 2 54.46 -70.51 2.44
CA TYR A 2 53.53 -69.94 1.45
C TYR A 2 52.11 -70.09 2.01
N SER A 3 51.46 -68.96 2.33
CA SER A 3 50.03 -68.88 2.63
C SER A 3 49.25 -68.64 1.35
N PRO A 4 48.19 -69.39 1.05
CA PRO A 4 47.15 -68.96 0.13
C PRO A 4 45.91 -68.48 0.90
N THR A 5 45.59 -67.20 0.78
CA THR A 5 44.33 -66.59 1.22
C THR A 5 43.24 -66.84 0.17
N PHE A 6 42.20 -67.59 0.54
CA PHE A 6 40.96 -67.73 -0.23
C PHE A 6 39.97 -66.62 0.16
N PRO A 7 39.43 -65.82 -0.77
CA PRO A 7 38.30 -64.96 -0.49
C PRO A 7 36.99 -65.78 -0.53
N LYS A 8 36.32 -65.83 0.63
CA LYS A 8 35.02 -66.48 0.80
C LYS A 8 33.90 -65.59 0.24
N THR A 9 33.21 -66.16 -0.75
CA THR A 9 31.74 -66.16 -0.90
C THR A 9 31.05 -64.86 -1.34
N MET A 10 31.01 -64.64 -2.67
CA MET A 10 29.78 -64.21 -3.34
C MET A 10 28.73 -65.33 -3.22
N ARG A 11 27.74 -65.15 -2.35
CA ARG A 11 26.45 -65.87 -2.45
C ARG A 11 25.43 -65.20 -1.55
N LYS A 12 24.71 -64.22 -2.12
CA LYS A 12 23.33 -63.85 -1.77
C LYS A 12 22.82 -62.87 -2.82
N PHE A 13 22.52 -63.46 -3.98
CA PHE A 13 21.52 -62.96 -4.91
C PHE A 13 20.14 -63.04 -4.22
N LEU A 14 19.23 -62.17 -4.63
CA LEU A 14 17.86 -62.03 -4.14
C LEU A 14 17.74 -61.64 -2.67
N LEU A 15 17.54 -60.36 -2.42
CA LEU A 15 16.43 -59.87 -1.59
C LEU A 15 16.20 -58.38 -1.95
N LEU A 16 15.04 -58.14 -2.58
CA LEU A 16 14.21 -56.93 -2.43
C LEU A 16 14.60 -55.66 -3.21
N LEU A 17 14.36 -55.67 -4.53
CA LEU A 17 13.59 -54.60 -5.18
C LEU A 17 12.26 -55.24 -5.62
N PRO A 18 11.08 -54.60 -5.48
CA PRO A 18 10.87 -53.15 -5.53
C PRO A 18 9.89 -52.64 -4.46
N LEU A 19 10.36 -51.82 -3.52
CA LEU A 19 9.48 -50.95 -2.72
C LEU A 19 9.79 -49.51 -3.08
N LEU A 20 9.28 -49.10 -4.25
CA LEU A 20 8.95 -47.72 -4.57
C LEU A 20 7.54 -47.47 -4.00
N PRO A 21 7.38 -46.91 -2.79
CA PRO A 21 6.15 -46.21 -2.48
C PRO A 21 6.28 -44.81 -3.08
N LEU A 22 5.43 -44.57 -4.08
CA LEU A 22 4.69 -43.32 -4.22
C LEU A 22 5.53 -42.04 -4.03
N SER A 23 6.09 -41.59 -5.14
CA SER A 23 5.79 -40.23 -5.58
C SER A 23 4.32 -39.93 -5.27
N LEU A 24 4.04 -38.93 -4.44
CA LEU A 24 2.92 -38.00 -4.55
C LEU A 24 2.77 -37.19 -3.25
N HIS A 25 2.80 -35.88 -3.44
CA HIS A 25 2.27 -34.86 -2.53
C HIS A 25 3.10 -34.51 -1.27
N TRP A 26 4.34 -34.05 -1.47
CA TRP A 26 4.66 -32.74 -0.91
C TRP A 26 4.05 -31.68 -1.84
N SER A 27 2.72 -31.72 -1.98
CA SER A 27 1.95 -30.49 -2.07
C SER A 27 2.24 -29.82 -0.73
N GLY A 28 3.37 -29.12 -0.66
CA GLY A 28 3.57 -28.04 0.27
C GLY A 28 2.32 -27.22 0.08
N CYS A 29 1.38 -27.43 1.00
CA CYS A 29 0.08 -26.86 0.91
C CYS A 29 0.40 -25.38 1.03
N CYS A 30 0.40 -24.69 -0.11
CA CYS A 30 0.24 -23.25 -0.17
C CYS A 30 -1.13 -23.02 0.43
N ILE A 31 -1.24 -23.15 1.76
CA ILE A 31 -2.36 -22.68 2.53
C ILE A 31 -2.26 -21.19 2.28
N ARG A 32 -3.02 -20.75 1.28
CA ARG A 32 -3.24 -19.34 1.00
C ARG A 32 -3.89 -18.86 2.28
N LYS A 33 -3.08 -18.26 3.16
CA LYS A 33 -3.55 -17.71 4.42
C LYS A 33 -4.68 -16.79 4.02
N GLU A 34 -5.91 -17.15 4.35
CA GLU A 34 -7.06 -16.31 4.07
C GLU A 34 -6.77 -14.98 4.75
N VAL A 35 -6.68 -13.92 3.93
CA VAL A 35 -6.41 -12.59 4.45
C VAL A 35 -7.68 -12.17 5.15
N ASP A 36 -7.62 -12.07 6.48
CA ASP A 36 -8.73 -11.53 7.24
C ASP A 36 -8.81 -10.01 6.99
N TYR A 37 -9.75 -9.63 6.12
CA TYR A 37 -10.04 -8.26 5.75
C TYR A 37 -10.85 -7.49 6.82
N SER A 38 -11.36 -8.17 7.85
CA SER A 38 -12.17 -7.51 8.90
C SER A 38 -11.37 -6.48 9.72
N GLU A 39 -10.05 -6.66 9.78
CA GLU A 39 -9.14 -5.74 10.46
C GLU A 39 -8.73 -4.54 9.61
N ILE A 40 -9.09 -4.50 8.32
CA ILE A 40 -8.78 -3.38 7.44
C ILE A 40 -9.85 -2.30 7.62
N PRO A 41 -9.47 -1.08 8.06
CA PRO A 41 -10.45 -0.02 8.23
C PRO A 41 -11.17 0.32 6.92
N GLU A 42 -12.49 0.41 6.97
CA GLU A 42 -13.34 0.70 5.79
C GLU A 42 -12.90 1.97 5.05
N TRP A 43 -12.42 2.98 5.78
CA TRP A 43 -11.98 4.26 5.22
C TRP A 43 -10.79 4.18 4.27
N ILE A 44 -10.05 3.06 4.25
CA ILE A 44 -8.97 2.80 3.28
C ILE A 44 -9.55 2.60 1.88
N HIS A 45 -10.71 1.94 1.78
CA HIS A 45 -11.36 1.62 0.51
C HIS A 45 -12.52 2.55 0.18
N LYS A 46 -13.17 3.11 1.22
CA LYS A 46 -14.35 3.94 1.08
C LYS A 46 -14.19 5.21 1.90
N ILE A 47 -13.76 6.25 1.21
CA ILE A 47 -13.53 7.56 1.83
C ILE A 47 -14.85 8.10 2.41
N PRO A 48 -14.86 8.58 3.67
CA PRO A 48 -16.04 9.19 4.26
C PRO A 48 -16.54 10.39 3.43
N LEU A 49 -17.86 10.49 3.31
CA LEU A 49 -18.52 11.62 2.66
C LEU A 49 -19.19 12.48 3.73
N ASP A 50 -18.99 13.79 3.65
CA ASP A 50 -19.53 14.77 4.59
C ASP A 50 -19.76 16.11 3.85
N ASP A 51 -20.82 16.82 4.22
CA ASP A 51 -21.16 18.13 3.66
C ASP A 51 -20.25 19.26 4.20
N LYS A 52 -19.54 19.02 5.30
CA LYS A 52 -18.69 20.00 5.99
C LYS A 52 -17.20 19.76 5.76
N TYR A 53 -16.81 18.56 5.36
CA TYR A 53 -15.40 18.19 5.23
C TYR A 53 -15.11 17.47 3.92
N THR A 54 -13.90 17.68 3.39
CA THR A 54 -13.32 16.81 2.36
C THR A 54 -12.29 15.90 3.01
N TYR A 55 -12.34 14.61 2.67
CA TYR A 55 -11.42 13.59 3.18
C TYR A 55 -10.47 13.11 2.10
N ALA A 56 -9.26 12.69 2.49
CA ALA A 56 -8.35 11.95 1.63
C ALA A 56 -7.45 11.01 2.42
N VAL A 57 -7.08 9.90 1.78
CA VAL A 57 -6.14 8.92 2.34
C VAL A 57 -4.79 9.03 1.67
N GLY A 58 -3.75 9.27 2.47
CA GLY A 58 -2.35 9.15 2.06
C GLY A 58 -1.75 7.86 2.58
N PHE A 59 -0.79 7.30 1.85
CA PHE A 59 -0.12 6.06 2.23
C PHE A 59 1.36 6.06 1.85
N ALA A 60 2.19 5.43 2.67
CA ALA A 60 3.61 5.27 2.40
C ALA A 60 4.12 3.91 2.88
N ALA A 61 4.92 3.27 2.04
CA ALA A 61 5.67 2.09 2.41
C ALA A 61 6.94 2.47 3.22
N PRO A 62 7.39 1.63 4.16
CA PRO A 62 8.66 1.81 4.82
C PRO A 62 9.81 1.63 3.82
N ALA A 63 10.79 2.54 3.87
CA ALA A 63 12.04 2.36 3.15
C ALA A 63 12.83 1.19 3.78
N VAL A 64 13.73 0.57 3.01
CA VAL A 64 14.66 -0.45 3.54
C VAL A 64 15.46 0.15 4.70
N GLY A 65 15.42 -0.49 5.89
CA GLY A 65 16.01 0.04 7.13
C GLY A 65 15.22 1.18 7.81
N GLY A 66 13.94 1.32 7.47
CA GLY A 66 13.17 2.57 7.57
C GLY A 66 12.88 3.12 8.97
N ASN A 67 13.08 4.44 9.10
CA ASN A 67 12.56 5.27 10.18
C ASN A 67 11.04 5.43 10.05
N MET A 68 10.26 4.85 10.96
CA MET A 68 8.80 4.90 10.94
C MET A 68 8.24 6.33 10.98
N GLN A 69 8.91 7.28 11.65
CA GLN A 69 8.48 8.68 11.67
C GLN A 69 8.52 9.32 10.29
N MET A 70 9.51 8.97 9.47
CA MET A 70 9.59 9.43 8.09
C MET A 70 8.45 8.84 7.24
N VAL A 71 8.08 7.58 7.47
CA VAL A 71 6.97 6.91 6.77
C VAL A 71 5.65 7.59 7.10
N ILE A 72 5.38 7.82 8.39
CA ILE A 72 4.21 8.54 8.88
C ILE A 72 4.14 9.93 8.23
N ARG A 73 5.25 10.69 8.26
CA ARG A 73 5.34 12.01 7.63
C ARG A 73 5.01 11.96 6.14
N ARG A 74 5.60 11.02 5.39
CA ARG A 74 5.33 10.85 3.95
C ARG A 74 3.87 10.49 3.67
N ALA A 75 3.25 9.64 4.49
CA ALA A 75 1.84 9.30 4.35
C ALA A 75 0.94 10.53 4.57
N ARG A 76 1.24 11.34 5.60
CA ARG A 76 0.56 12.64 5.84
C ARG A 76 0.74 13.60 4.66
N ASP A 77 1.97 13.81 4.20
CA ASP A 77 2.25 14.72 3.09
C ASP A 77 1.49 14.32 1.81
N LYS A 78 1.39 13.01 1.54
CA LYS A 78 0.58 12.48 0.43
C LYS A 78 -0.92 12.71 0.64
N ALA A 79 -1.45 12.54 1.86
CA ALA A 79 -2.85 12.82 2.17
C ALA A 79 -3.17 14.30 1.96
N ILE A 80 -2.32 15.21 2.45
CA ILE A 80 -2.45 16.65 2.27
C ILE A 80 -2.39 17.04 0.80
N SER A 81 -1.45 16.46 0.04
CA SER A 81 -1.36 16.71 -1.41
C SER A 81 -2.66 16.29 -2.11
N LYS A 82 -3.20 15.10 -1.80
CA LYS A 82 -4.50 14.67 -2.33
C LYS A 82 -5.64 15.59 -1.94
N LEU A 83 -5.69 16.08 -0.70
CA LEU A 83 -6.68 17.08 -0.29
C LEU A 83 -6.57 18.34 -1.16
N ALA A 84 -5.36 18.88 -1.34
CA ALA A 84 -5.12 20.04 -2.19
C ALA A 84 -5.56 19.81 -3.64
N GLN A 85 -5.32 18.61 -4.18
CA GLN A 85 -5.80 18.22 -5.50
C GLN A 85 -7.33 18.22 -5.55
N ILE A 86 -8.03 17.54 -4.64
CA ILE A 86 -9.50 17.49 -4.62
C ILE A 86 -10.09 18.89 -4.50
N VAL A 87 -9.54 19.72 -3.61
CA VAL A 87 -9.93 21.13 -3.46
C VAL A 87 -9.75 21.88 -4.79
N SER A 88 -8.61 21.71 -5.47
CA SER A 88 -8.37 22.31 -6.78
C SER A 88 -9.40 21.84 -7.80
N TYR A 89 -9.64 20.53 -7.92
CA TYR A 89 -10.66 19.99 -8.82
C TYR A 89 -12.02 20.66 -8.57
N ARG A 90 -12.46 20.79 -7.31
CA ARG A 90 -13.74 21.45 -6.96
C ARG A 90 -13.78 22.92 -7.32
N LEU A 91 -12.68 23.66 -7.13
CA LEU A 91 -12.60 25.08 -7.46
C LEU A 91 -12.65 25.32 -8.98
N TYR A 92 -12.01 24.44 -9.76
CA TYR A 92 -11.82 24.63 -11.20
C TYR A 92 -12.83 23.88 -12.07
N SER A 93 -13.46 22.80 -11.60
CA SER A 93 -14.53 22.09 -12.33
C SER A 93 -15.73 23.00 -12.64
N ASN A 94 -15.94 24.03 -11.82
CA ASN A 94 -17.04 24.98 -11.99
C ASN A 94 -16.71 26.14 -12.95
N ARG A 95 -15.46 26.27 -13.41
CA ARG A 95 -15.07 27.31 -14.37
C ARG A 95 -15.31 26.79 -15.80
N LYS A 96 -16.32 27.33 -16.48
CA LYS A 96 -16.64 27.03 -17.89
C LYS A 96 -15.44 27.19 -18.86
N SER A 97 -14.43 27.97 -18.49
CA SER A 97 -13.21 28.22 -19.28
C SER A 97 -12.06 27.25 -19.00
N TRP A 98 -12.17 26.37 -17.99
CA TRP A 98 -11.12 25.42 -17.64
C TRP A 98 -11.13 24.23 -18.61
N LYS A 99 -10.53 24.42 -19.79
CA LYS A 99 -10.26 23.32 -20.73
C LYS A 99 -9.24 22.38 -20.09
N TYR A 100 -9.72 21.26 -19.56
CA TYR A 100 -8.95 20.17 -18.95
C TYR A 100 -7.96 19.47 -19.91
N SER A 101 -7.88 19.88 -21.18
CA SER A 101 -7.02 19.26 -22.18
C SER A 101 -5.55 19.69 -22.00
N GLY A 102 -4.85 19.07 -21.06
CA GLY A 102 -3.38 18.92 -21.14
C GLY A 102 -2.50 19.75 -20.18
N ASN A 103 -3.05 20.47 -19.20
CA ASN A 103 -2.24 21.39 -18.37
C ASN A 103 -2.22 21.10 -16.87
N TRP A 104 -2.65 19.92 -16.40
CA TRP A 104 -2.59 19.58 -14.96
C TRP A 104 -1.16 19.67 -14.41
N GLU A 105 -0.16 19.23 -15.18
CA GLU A 105 1.25 19.35 -14.80
C GLU A 105 1.67 20.82 -14.62
N LYS A 106 1.25 21.71 -15.54
CA LYS A 106 1.51 23.15 -15.41
C LYS A 106 0.76 23.77 -14.24
N PHE A 107 -0.45 23.28 -13.96
CA PHE A 107 -1.25 23.75 -12.82
C PHE A 107 -0.61 23.35 -11.48
N VAL A 108 -0.13 22.12 -11.33
CA VAL A 108 0.57 21.67 -10.11
C VAL A 108 1.84 22.52 -9.84
N LEU A 109 2.45 23.06 -10.90
CA LEU A 109 3.58 23.98 -10.79
C LEU A 109 3.16 25.44 -10.56
N SER A 110 1.88 25.78 -10.74
CA SER A 110 1.36 27.14 -10.67
C SER A 110 1.39 27.69 -9.25
N LYS A 111 1.40 29.03 -9.14
CA LYS A 111 1.30 29.71 -7.85
C LYS A 111 -0.02 29.38 -7.14
N GLU A 112 -1.11 29.22 -7.88
CA GLU A 112 -2.43 28.94 -7.33
C GLU A 112 -2.47 27.58 -6.64
N TYR A 113 -1.91 26.53 -7.26
CA TYR A 113 -1.85 25.23 -6.63
C TYR A 113 -0.97 25.25 -5.37
N ARG A 114 0.13 26.00 -5.36
CA ARG A 114 0.98 26.15 -4.16
C ARG A 114 0.24 26.83 -3.02
N GLU A 115 -0.60 27.83 -3.30
CA GLU A 115 -1.45 28.49 -2.31
C GLU A 115 -2.49 27.51 -1.74
N ILE A 116 -3.16 26.73 -2.61
CA ILE A 116 -4.10 25.69 -2.19
C ILE A 116 -3.41 24.63 -1.34
N LEU A 117 -2.22 24.18 -1.74
CA LEU A 117 -1.42 23.21 -0.99
C LEU A 117 -0.99 23.76 0.37
N THR A 118 -0.59 25.03 0.44
CA THR A 118 -0.21 25.69 1.70
C THR A 118 -1.41 25.80 2.64
N ASN A 119 -2.56 26.21 2.11
CA ASN A 119 -3.83 26.24 2.85
C ASN A 119 -4.20 24.84 3.36
N ALA A 120 -4.07 23.80 2.52
CA ALA A 120 -4.30 22.42 2.92
C ALA A 120 -3.35 21.97 4.03
N LYS A 121 -2.06 22.34 3.99
CA LYS A 121 -1.11 22.02 5.06
C LYS A 121 -1.48 22.64 6.41
N ILE A 122 -2.04 23.85 6.40
CA ILE A 122 -2.42 24.57 7.63
C ILE A 122 -3.71 23.99 8.23
N ASN A 123 -4.65 23.60 7.37
CA ASN A 123 -6.01 23.28 7.79
C ASN A 123 -6.36 21.79 7.79
N ALA A 124 -5.51 20.93 7.23
CA ALA A 124 -5.73 19.50 7.23
C ALA A 124 -5.55 18.92 8.64
N GLN A 125 -6.48 18.06 9.03
CA GLN A 125 -6.49 17.38 10.33
C GLN A 125 -6.40 15.87 10.10
N GLU A 126 -5.55 15.19 10.86
CA GLU A 126 -5.53 13.74 10.90
C GLU A 126 -6.76 13.23 11.67
N VAL A 127 -7.47 12.27 11.07
CA VAL A 127 -8.70 11.67 11.65
C VAL A 127 -8.40 10.27 12.16
N ALA A 128 -7.67 9.49 11.37
CA ALA A 128 -7.32 8.12 11.68
C ALA A 128 -6.02 7.75 10.97
N ASN A 129 -5.36 6.72 11.50
CA ASN A 129 -4.22 6.08 10.86
C ASN A 129 -4.31 4.56 11.04
N TRP A 130 -3.62 3.84 10.17
CA TRP A 130 -3.53 2.39 10.25
C TRP A 130 -2.24 1.91 9.60
N PHE A 131 -1.60 0.90 10.20
CA PHE A 131 -0.39 0.30 9.66
C PHE A 131 -0.67 -1.14 9.25
N ASP A 132 -0.50 -1.42 7.97
CA ASP A 132 -0.57 -2.77 7.43
C ASP A 132 0.70 -3.54 7.78
N LYS A 133 0.73 -4.12 8.98
CA LYS A 133 1.88 -4.88 9.49
C LYS A 133 2.12 -6.17 8.70
N ASP A 134 1.05 -6.76 8.20
CA ASP A 134 1.04 -8.10 7.59
C ASP A 134 0.94 -8.05 6.06
N ALA A 135 0.99 -6.85 5.46
CA ALA A 135 0.84 -6.64 4.03
C ALA A 135 -0.47 -7.23 3.47
N LYS A 136 -1.57 -7.11 4.23
CA LYS A 136 -2.93 -7.52 3.81
C LYS A 136 -3.39 -6.81 2.53
N MET A 137 -2.86 -5.63 2.25
CA MET A 137 -3.09 -4.80 1.06
C MET A 137 -2.04 -5.02 -0.05
N GLY A 138 -1.18 -6.04 0.08
CA GLY A 138 -0.15 -6.42 -0.89
C GLY A 138 1.27 -6.03 -0.48
N GLU A 139 1.44 -4.92 0.23
CA GLU A 139 2.73 -4.51 0.81
C GLU A 139 2.54 -3.80 2.16
N LYS A 140 3.57 -3.80 3.01
CA LYS A 140 3.49 -3.10 4.30
C LYS A 140 3.39 -1.60 4.05
N MET A 141 2.29 -1.00 4.46
CA MET A 141 2.02 0.42 4.25
C MET A 141 1.47 1.07 5.50
N TYR A 142 1.85 2.33 5.72
CA TYR A 142 1.18 3.19 6.68
C TYR A 142 0.17 4.08 5.97
N TYR A 143 -1.08 4.05 6.42
CA TYR A 143 -2.20 4.82 5.90
C TYR A 143 -2.60 5.92 6.89
N VAL A 144 -2.95 7.09 6.37
CA VAL A 144 -3.43 8.23 7.13
C VAL A 144 -4.66 8.78 6.44
N LEU A 145 -5.78 8.83 7.17
CA LEU A 145 -6.97 9.56 6.78
C LEU A 145 -6.87 10.99 7.30
N MET A 146 -6.94 11.96 6.39
CA MET A 146 -7.00 13.37 6.73
C MET A 146 -8.27 14.01 6.22
N LYS A 147 -8.70 15.09 6.89
CA LYS A 147 -9.84 15.91 6.49
C LYS A 147 -9.46 17.39 6.43
N ILE A 148 -10.16 18.16 5.60
CA ILE A 148 -10.11 19.63 5.59
C ILE A 148 -11.54 20.20 5.60
N PRO A 149 -11.83 21.25 6.38
CA PRO A 149 -13.13 21.92 6.35
C PRO A 149 -13.43 22.53 4.98
N LEU A 150 -14.65 22.35 4.46
CA LEU A 150 -15.07 22.98 3.20
C LEU A 150 -15.13 24.51 3.29
N SER A 151 -15.35 25.07 4.49
CA SER A 151 -15.30 26.53 4.74
C SER A 151 -13.96 27.16 4.33
N ASN A 152 -12.89 26.35 4.30
CA ASN A 152 -11.54 26.80 3.95
C ASN A 152 -11.29 26.71 2.43
N ILE A 153 -12.23 26.15 1.67
CA ILE A 153 -12.26 26.15 0.22
C ILE A 153 -12.94 27.44 -0.24
N LYS A 154 -12.20 28.55 -0.23
CA LYS A 154 -12.71 29.81 -0.80
C LYS A 154 -12.46 29.82 -2.31
N THR A 155 -13.53 29.78 -3.10
CA THR A 155 -13.47 30.23 -4.50
C THR A 155 -13.23 31.73 -4.47
N SER A 156 -12.08 32.20 -4.96
CA SER A 156 -11.97 33.60 -5.38
C SER A 156 -12.90 33.77 -6.57
N SER A 157 -14.13 34.23 -6.34
CA SER A 157 -14.97 34.81 -7.37
C SER A 157 -14.50 36.24 -7.56
N LYS A 158 -13.72 36.46 -8.62
CA LYS A 158 -13.57 37.76 -9.24
C LYS A 158 -14.02 37.62 -10.68
#